data_AF-A0A6D2K5K2-F1
#
_entry.id   AF-A0A6D2K5K2-F1
#
_cell.length_a   1.000
_cell.length_b   1.000
_cell.length_c   1.000
_cell.angle_alpha   90.00
_cell.angle_beta   90.00
_cell.angle_gamma   90.00
#
_symmetry.space_group_name_H-M   'P 1'
#
loop_
_entity.id
_entity.type
_entity.pdbx_description
1 polymer ?
#
loop_
_entity_poly.entity_id
_entity_poly.type
_entity_poly.pdbx_seq_one_letter_code
_entity_poly.pdbx_strand_id
1 'polypeptide(L)'
;MVVVGMVGYVKTPRGLRTLSIVWAQHLSEEVRRRFYKNWAKSKKKDFTKYIKKHVTDEGKKDIQSQLEELKKYCDVIRVLAQTQIGKMKGLKKKKAHMDEIQINGGDIAKKVDYAYSFFEKKVHVDEAFSKDEIIDITRVTKGNDYEGAVTRWGVIRVPRKTHCGIRKVACIGAWHPPPIGPMYKKVCRIGKPGQENHSARTEFDRTEKEITPVGGFPNFGVVKEDYLLIKGCCAGPKNMVVTLRQTLGKQTSRVAMEEIKLKFIDTGSYCICKCFQRSSQEKVKFYPRV
;
A
#
# COMPACT_ATOMS: atom_id res chain seq x y z
N MET A 1 6.95 -4.69 5.56
CA MET A 1 6.52 -5.93 4.87
C MET A 1 7.45 -7.07 5.27
N VAL A 2 7.11 -8.33 4.97
CA VAL A 2 8.05 -9.47 5.11
C VAL A 2 8.25 -10.08 3.75
N VAL A 3 9.50 -10.32 3.35
CA VAL A 3 9.84 -11.00 2.10
C VAL A 3 9.76 -12.50 2.32
N VAL A 4 9.00 -13.19 1.47
CA VAL A 4 8.72 -14.63 1.60
C VAL A 4 9.13 -15.46 0.39
N GLY A 5 9.67 -14.82 -0.62
CA GLY A 5 10.21 -15.50 -1.78
C GLY A 5 10.70 -14.52 -2.82
N MET A 6 11.12 -15.06 -3.95
CA MET A 6 11.45 -14.31 -5.16
C MET A 6 10.96 -15.05 -6.40
N VAL A 7 10.71 -14.30 -7.46
CA VAL A 7 10.31 -14.76 -8.78
C VAL A 7 11.29 -14.23 -9.80
N GLY A 8 11.80 -15.12 -10.65
CA GLY A 8 12.59 -14.73 -11.81
C GLY A 8 11.75 -14.65 -13.07
N TYR A 9 12.04 -13.65 -13.88
CA TYR A 9 11.42 -13.43 -15.18
C TYR A 9 12.48 -13.40 -16.27
N VAL A 10 12.25 -14.18 -17.32
CA VAL A 10 13.02 -14.16 -18.56
C VAL A 10 12.27 -13.37 -19.63
N LYS A 11 12.99 -12.55 -20.39
CA LYS A 11 12.47 -11.81 -21.53
C LYS A 11 12.33 -12.74 -22.72
N THR A 12 11.10 -12.92 -23.17
CA THR A 12 10.76 -13.64 -24.40
C THR A 12 10.26 -12.64 -25.44
N PRO A 13 10.18 -12.99 -26.73
CA PRO A 13 9.59 -12.14 -27.76
C PRO A 13 8.13 -11.73 -27.48
N ARG A 14 7.42 -12.48 -26.63
CA ARG A 14 6.03 -12.21 -26.22
C ARG A 14 5.92 -11.44 -24.90
N GLY A 15 7.05 -11.01 -24.31
CA GLY A 15 7.12 -10.34 -23.02
C GLY A 15 7.83 -11.17 -21.95
N LEU A 16 7.67 -10.77 -20.69
CA LEU A 16 8.31 -11.46 -19.56
C LEU A 16 7.57 -12.75 -19.22
N ARG A 17 8.29 -13.86 -19.09
CA ARG A 17 7.77 -15.15 -18.63
C ARG A 17 8.43 -15.53 -17.31
N THR A 18 7.65 -16.02 -16.35
CA THR A 18 8.18 -16.56 -15.09
C THR A 18 9.04 -17.80 -15.38
N LEU A 19 10.29 -17.80 -14.91
CA LEU A 19 11.19 -18.94 -15.04
C LEU A 19 11.03 -19.87 -13.83
N SER A 20 11.34 -19.36 -12.64
CA SER A 20 11.25 -20.10 -11.39
C SER A 20 10.86 -19.19 -10.23
N ILE A 21 10.33 -19.81 -9.18
CA ILE A 21 9.91 -19.14 -7.94
C ILE A 21 10.58 -19.86 -6.79
N VAL A 22 11.34 -19.12 -6.00
CA VAL A 22 12.00 -19.63 -4.79
C VAL A 22 11.30 -19.04 -3.58
N TRP A 23 10.76 -19.88 -2.70
CA TRP A 23 10.13 -19.47 -1.45
C TRP A 23 11.09 -19.60 -0.27
N ALA A 24 10.86 -18.76 0.74
CA ALA A 24 11.51 -18.86 2.05
C ALA A 24 11.13 -20.14 2.80
N GLN A 25 11.92 -20.51 3.80
CA GLN A 25 11.72 -21.72 4.58
C GLN A 25 10.52 -21.58 5.53
N HIS A 26 10.38 -20.46 6.22
CA HIS A 26 9.34 -20.22 7.20
C HIS A 26 8.31 -19.21 6.67
N LEU A 27 7.14 -19.72 6.29
CA LEU A 27 6.02 -18.92 5.82
C LEU A 27 4.99 -18.71 6.93
N SER A 28 4.67 -17.45 7.21
CA SER A 28 3.67 -17.10 8.22
C SER A 28 2.26 -17.58 7.86
N GLU A 29 1.41 -17.82 8.87
CA GLU A 29 0.03 -18.26 8.66
C GLU A 29 -0.78 -17.28 7.80
N GLU A 30 -0.55 -15.97 7.93
CA GLU A 30 -1.26 -14.92 7.19
C GLU A 30 -1.13 -15.08 5.66
N VAL A 31 0.01 -15.63 5.23
CA VAL A 31 0.40 -15.88 3.84
C VAL A 31 -0.19 -17.18 3.36
N ARG A 32 -0.13 -18.22 4.20
CA ARG A 32 -0.75 -19.51 3.92
C ARG A 32 -2.26 -19.33 3.75
N ARG A 33 -2.89 -18.44 4.53
CA ARG A 33 -4.28 -17.99 4.34
C ARG A 33 -4.53 -17.39 2.95
N ARG A 34 -3.52 -16.91 2.23
CA ARG A 34 -3.66 -16.40 0.85
C ARG A 34 -4.18 -17.46 -0.10
N PHE A 35 -3.60 -18.66 0.00
CA PHE A 35 -3.81 -19.80 -0.89
C PHE A 35 -5.12 -20.55 -0.65
N TYR A 36 -5.80 -20.28 0.47
CA TYR A 36 -7.13 -20.81 0.74
C TYR A 36 -8.22 -19.75 0.55
N LYS A 37 -9.34 -20.16 -0.05
CA LYS A 37 -10.61 -19.40 0.02
C LYS A 37 -11.24 -19.56 1.40
N ASN A 38 -11.32 -20.80 1.90
CA ASN A 38 -11.86 -21.13 3.22
C ASN A 38 -10.78 -21.74 4.12
N TRP A 39 -10.07 -20.90 4.86
CA TRP A 39 -8.98 -21.33 5.76
C TRP A 39 -9.46 -22.29 6.87
N ALA A 40 -10.61 -22.01 7.47
CA ALA A 40 -11.09 -22.73 8.65
C ALA A 40 -11.43 -24.19 8.35
N LYS A 41 -12.03 -24.46 7.18
CA LYS A 41 -12.41 -25.82 6.75
C LYS A 41 -11.30 -26.59 6.02
N SER A 42 -10.15 -25.96 5.79
CA SER A 42 -9.06 -26.56 5.02
C SER A 42 -8.10 -27.35 5.90
N LYS A 43 -7.43 -28.36 5.32
CA LYS A 43 -6.38 -29.15 6.00
C LYS A 43 -5.07 -28.37 6.23
N LYS A 44 -4.93 -27.17 5.66
CA LYS A 44 -3.77 -26.26 5.82
C LYS A 44 -2.43 -26.96 5.53
N LYS A 45 -2.34 -27.67 4.40
CA LYS A 45 -1.15 -28.43 3.99
C LYS A 45 -0.24 -27.67 3.02
N ASP A 46 -0.58 -26.44 2.64
CA ASP A 46 0.24 -25.65 1.72
C ASP A 46 1.65 -25.43 2.27
N PHE A 47 2.63 -25.49 1.37
CA PHE A 47 4.06 -25.39 1.60
C PHE A 47 4.69 -26.46 2.49
N THR A 48 3.93 -27.36 3.12
CA THR A 48 4.50 -28.39 4.03
C THR A 48 5.57 -29.26 3.38
N LYS A 49 5.41 -29.64 2.11
CA LYS A 49 6.44 -30.37 1.34
C LYS A 49 7.63 -29.49 0.97
N TYR A 50 7.37 -28.22 0.62
CA TYR A 50 8.41 -27.28 0.22
C TYR A 50 9.33 -26.93 1.39
N ILE A 51 8.78 -26.72 2.59
CA ILE A 51 9.55 -26.45 3.81
C ILE A 51 10.52 -27.60 4.11
N LYS A 52 10.12 -28.86 3.85
CA LYS A 52 11.01 -30.02 4.03
C LYS A 52 12.23 -30.00 3.10
N LYS A 53 12.14 -29.37 1.92
CA LYS A 53 13.30 -29.23 1.01
C LYS A 53 14.43 -28.39 1.61
N HIS A 54 14.10 -27.39 2.43
CA HIS A 54 15.11 -26.59 3.13
C HIS A 54 15.83 -27.38 4.24
N VAL A 55 15.28 -28.52 4.67
CA VAL A 55 15.86 -29.37 5.72
C VAL A 55 16.76 -30.45 5.12
N THR A 56 16.31 -31.11 4.03
CA THR A 56 17.06 -32.20 3.39
C THR A 56 18.21 -31.68 2.53
N ASP A 57 19.35 -32.38 2.51
CA ASP A 57 20.52 -31.93 1.74
C ASP A 57 20.27 -31.93 0.23
N GLU A 58 19.50 -32.91 -0.28
CA GLU A 58 19.03 -32.94 -1.66
C GLU A 58 18.14 -31.72 -1.99
N GLY A 59 17.23 -31.35 -1.09
CA GLY A 59 16.33 -30.22 -1.29
C GLY A 59 17.06 -28.87 -1.23
N LYS A 60 18.10 -28.75 -0.42
CA LYS A 60 18.97 -27.57 -0.41
C LYS A 60 19.73 -27.43 -1.74
N LYS A 61 20.24 -28.54 -2.28
CA LYS A 61 20.87 -28.56 -3.62
C LYS A 61 19.89 -28.15 -4.72
N ASP A 62 18.64 -28.62 -4.66
CA ASP A 62 17.58 -28.18 -5.59
C ASP A 62 17.38 -26.65 -5.55
N ILE A 63 17.28 -26.08 -4.34
CA ILE A 63 17.06 -24.64 -4.16
C ILE A 63 18.26 -23.84 -4.66
N GLN A 64 19.48 -24.32 -4.38
CA GLN A 64 20.71 -23.69 -4.86
C GLN A 64 20.78 -23.70 -6.39
N SER A 65 20.43 -24.82 -7.03
CA SER A 65 20.31 -24.93 -8.48
C SER A 65 19.30 -23.93 -9.04
N GLN A 66 18.12 -23.79 -8.41
CA GLN A 66 17.14 -22.78 -8.80
C GLN A 66 17.68 -21.35 -8.68
N LEU A 67 18.44 -21.04 -7.63
CA LEU A 67 19.08 -19.74 -7.49
C LEU A 67 20.11 -19.50 -8.60
N GLU A 68 20.88 -20.51 -8.98
CA GLU A 68 21.85 -20.41 -10.09
C GLU A 68 21.16 -20.21 -11.45
N GLU A 69 20.05 -20.91 -11.70
CA GLU A 69 19.22 -20.69 -12.90
C GLU A 69 18.68 -19.26 -12.96
N LEU A 70 18.23 -18.72 -11.82
CA LEU A 70 17.78 -17.33 -11.72
C LEU A 70 18.90 -16.35 -12.07
N LYS A 71 20.11 -16.58 -11.57
CA LYS A 71 21.27 -15.71 -11.87
C LYS A 71 21.66 -15.75 -13.35
N LYS A 72 21.53 -16.91 -13.99
CA LYS A 72 22.01 -17.13 -15.37
C LYS A 72 21.02 -16.69 -16.45
N TYR A 73 19.73 -16.95 -16.26
CA TYR A 73 18.74 -16.85 -17.34
C TYR A 73 17.69 -15.75 -17.16
N CYS A 74 17.53 -15.19 -15.96
CA CYS A 74 16.49 -14.19 -15.73
C CYS A 74 16.99 -12.78 -16.01
N ASP A 75 16.18 -11.97 -16.67
CA ASP A 75 16.45 -10.55 -16.89
C ASP A 75 15.93 -9.68 -15.73
N VAL A 76 14.82 -10.11 -15.12
CA VAL A 76 14.13 -9.34 -14.07
C VAL A 76 13.88 -10.24 -12.87
N ILE A 77 14.29 -9.76 -11.70
CA ILE A 77 14.05 -10.42 -10.40
C ILE A 77 13.05 -9.59 -9.61
N ARG A 78 12.03 -10.25 -9.05
CA ARG A 78 11.05 -9.65 -8.16
C ARG A 78 10.98 -10.41 -6.86
N VAL A 79 10.85 -9.70 -5.74
CA VAL A 79 10.59 -10.32 -4.44
C VAL A 79 9.09 -10.45 -4.20
N LEU A 80 8.69 -11.58 -3.63
CA LEU A 80 7.35 -11.79 -3.11
C LEU A 80 7.32 -11.25 -1.69
N ALA A 81 6.63 -10.14 -1.51
CA ALA A 81 6.53 -9.47 -0.23
C ALA A 81 5.09 -9.48 0.27
N GLN A 82 4.91 -9.65 1.59
CA GLN A 82 3.61 -9.61 2.22
C GLN A 82 3.46 -8.48 3.23
N THR A 83 2.21 -8.05 3.39
CA THR A 83 1.79 -7.19 4.50
C THR A 83 1.54 -8.02 5.76
N GLN A 84 1.83 -7.46 6.94
CA GLN A 84 1.52 -8.07 8.24
C GLN A 84 0.19 -7.52 8.76
N ILE A 85 -0.94 -8.06 8.29
CA ILE A 85 -2.26 -7.49 8.62
C ILE A 85 -2.65 -7.82 10.07
N GLY A 86 -2.18 -8.94 10.63
CA GLY A 86 -2.51 -9.31 12.01
C GLY A 86 -2.02 -8.30 13.06
N LYS A 87 -1.02 -7.48 12.73
CA LYS A 87 -0.59 -6.35 13.57
C LYS A 87 -1.61 -5.22 13.62
N MET A 88 -2.38 -5.04 12.54
CA MET A 88 -3.41 -4.01 12.43
C MET A 88 -4.69 -4.45 13.14
N LYS A 89 -4.74 -4.30 14.47
CA LYS A 89 -5.90 -4.72 15.30
C LYS A 89 -7.24 -4.06 14.92
N GLY A 90 -7.21 -2.91 14.23
CA GLY A 90 -8.42 -2.24 13.71
C GLY A 90 -9.06 -2.95 12.51
N LEU A 91 -8.32 -3.84 11.83
CA LEU A 91 -8.82 -4.59 10.67
C LEU A 91 -9.25 -6.00 11.09
N LYS A 92 -10.48 -6.39 10.73
CA LYS A 92 -10.98 -7.76 10.95
C LYS A 92 -10.30 -8.80 10.03
N LYS A 93 -9.56 -8.35 9.02
CA LYS A 93 -8.93 -9.21 8.00
C LYS A 93 -7.65 -9.85 8.55
N LYS A 94 -7.52 -11.17 8.37
CA LYS A 94 -6.35 -11.95 8.80
C LYS A 94 -5.52 -12.52 7.63
N LYS A 95 -5.95 -12.24 6.39
CA LYS A 95 -5.35 -12.77 5.15
C LYS A 95 -4.40 -11.73 4.58
N ALA A 96 -3.11 -12.01 4.57
CA ALA A 96 -2.11 -11.06 4.07
C ALA A 96 -2.38 -10.65 2.62
N HIS A 97 -2.00 -9.42 2.28
CA HIS A 97 -1.79 -9.03 0.90
C HIS A 97 -0.37 -9.44 0.51
N MET A 98 -0.25 -10.07 -0.65
CA MET A 98 1.03 -10.39 -1.27
C MET A 98 1.11 -9.64 -2.58
N ASP A 99 2.28 -9.11 -2.87
CA ASP A 99 2.58 -8.43 -4.12
C ASP A 99 4.02 -8.75 -4.53
N GLU A 100 4.29 -8.62 -5.82
CA GLU A 100 5.63 -8.74 -6.38
C GLU A 100 6.27 -7.37 -6.50
N ILE A 101 7.41 -7.18 -5.83
CA ILE A 101 8.16 -5.92 -5.88
C ILE A 101 9.43 -6.17 -6.66
N GLN A 102 9.64 -5.43 -7.74
CA GLN A 102 10.84 -5.57 -8.57
C GLN A 102 12.07 -5.02 -7.84
N ILE A 103 13.17 -5.77 -7.84
CA ILE A 103 14.46 -5.28 -7.38
C ILE A 103 15.16 -4.56 -8.54
N ASN A 104 15.49 -3.31 -8.31
CA ASN A 104 16.19 -2.45 -9.26
C ASN A 104 17.65 -2.23 -8.82
N GLY A 105 18.51 -1.87 -9.78
CA GLY A 105 19.93 -1.62 -9.55
C GLY A 105 20.80 -2.88 -9.57
N GLY A 106 22.08 -2.71 -9.90
CA GLY A 106 23.07 -3.79 -9.97
C GLY A 106 22.82 -4.84 -11.05
N ASP A 107 23.68 -5.85 -11.06
CA ASP A 107 23.60 -7.01 -11.95
C ASP A 107 22.61 -8.07 -11.41
N ILE A 108 22.08 -8.93 -12.28
CA ILE A 108 21.09 -9.96 -11.96
C ILE A 108 21.57 -10.88 -10.84
N ALA A 109 22.83 -11.33 -10.88
CA ALA A 109 23.39 -12.18 -9.85
C ALA A 109 23.32 -11.52 -8.46
N LYS A 110 23.72 -10.24 -8.38
CA LYS A 110 23.65 -9.44 -7.17
C LYS A 110 22.21 -9.22 -6.71
N LYS A 111 21.25 -9.06 -7.63
CA LYS A 111 19.82 -8.94 -7.29
C LYS A 111 19.28 -10.21 -6.64
N VAL A 112 19.66 -11.39 -7.13
CA VAL A 112 19.25 -12.68 -6.55
C VAL A 112 19.83 -12.84 -5.14
N ASP A 113 21.11 -12.56 -4.96
CA ASP A 113 21.76 -12.65 -3.64
C ASP A 113 21.17 -11.64 -2.64
N TYR A 114 20.94 -10.41 -3.12
CA TYR A 114 20.24 -9.39 -2.35
C TYR A 114 18.85 -9.89 -1.95
N ALA A 115 18.03 -10.36 -2.89
CA ALA A 115 16.69 -10.90 -2.62
C ALA A 115 16.71 -12.02 -1.57
N TYR A 116 17.63 -12.98 -1.71
CA TYR A 116 17.76 -14.11 -0.79
C TYR A 116 18.13 -13.64 0.62
N SER A 117 19.00 -12.62 0.73
CA SER A 117 19.40 -12.05 2.02
C SER A 117 18.24 -11.42 2.81
N PHE A 118 17.14 -11.02 2.14
CA PHE A 118 15.94 -10.45 2.75
C PHE A 118 14.89 -11.49 3.11
N PHE A 119 15.06 -12.77 2.77
CA PHE A 119 14.07 -13.80 3.11
C PHE A 119 13.80 -13.82 4.61
N GLU A 120 12.52 -13.83 4.96
CA GLU A 120 11.99 -13.83 6.33
C GLU A 120 12.28 -12.57 7.15
N LYS A 121 13.04 -11.63 6.59
CA LYS A 121 13.31 -10.33 7.22
C LYS A 121 12.17 -9.36 6.95
N LYS A 122 12.03 -8.43 7.90
CA LYS A 122 11.09 -7.31 7.79
C LYS A 122 11.78 -6.20 7.01
N VAL A 123 11.11 -5.69 5.97
CA VAL A 123 11.51 -4.49 5.23
C VAL A 123 10.60 -3.36 5.66
N HIS A 124 11.19 -2.29 6.21
CA HIS A 124 10.44 -1.11 6.62
C HIS A 124 10.18 -0.16 5.45
N VAL A 125 9.26 0.78 5.63
CA VAL A 125 8.83 1.68 4.56
C VAL A 125 9.90 2.73 4.21
N ASP A 126 10.70 3.14 5.19
CA ASP A 126 11.80 4.10 5.02
C ASP A 126 13.01 3.52 4.27
N GLU A 127 13.21 2.21 4.32
CA GLU A 127 14.21 1.52 3.51
C GLU A 127 13.86 1.57 2.01
N ALA A 128 12.57 1.71 1.68
CA ALA A 128 12.08 1.73 0.31
C ALA A 128 11.82 3.15 -0.24
N PHE A 129 11.41 4.09 0.63
CA PHE A 129 11.02 5.45 0.24
C PHE A 129 11.70 6.47 1.13
N SER A 130 12.18 7.55 0.52
CA SER A 130 12.78 8.66 1.26
C SER A 130 11.74 9.71 1.64
N LYS A 131 12.05 10.51 2.66
CA LYS A 131 11.27 11.72 2.98
C LYS A 131 11.29 12.66 1.77
N ASP A 132 10.17 13.34 1.50
CA ASP A 132 9.97 14.34 0.42
C ASP A 132 10.00 13.79 -1.03
N GLU A 133 10.23 12.48 -1.20
CA GLU A 133 10.19 11.82 -2.51
C GLU A 133 8.79 11.84 -3.14
N ILE A 134 8.72 12.01 -4.47
CA ILE A 134 7.49 11.77 -5.23
C ILE A 134 7.30 10.26 -5.39
N ILE A 135 6.19 9.74 -4.89
CA ILE A 135 5.78 8.37 -5.16
C ILE A 135 4.39 8.34 -5.82
N ASP A 136 4.20 7.33 -6.64
CA ASP A 136 2.94 7.01 -7.29
C ASP A 136 2.09 6.13 -6.36
N ILE A 137 0.79 6.39 -6.36
CA ILE A 137 -0.18 5.62 -5.58
C ILE A 137 -1.08 4.86 -6.54
N THR A 138 -1.07 3.54 -6.44
CA THR A 138 -1.98 2.66 -7.17
C THR A 138 -3.00 2.07 -6.21
N ARG A 139 -4.27 2.37 -6.44
CA ARG A 139 -5.37 1.89 -5.60
C ARG A 139 -6.69 1.87 -6.34
N VAL A 140 -7.57 0.96 -5.93
CA VAL A 140 -8.95 0.91 -6.39
C VAL A 140 -9.77 2.01 -5.70
N THR A 141 -10.57 2.74 -6.47
CA THR A 141 -11.45 3.80 -5.97
C THR A 141 -12.58 3.25 -5.10
N LYS A 142 -13.30 4.14 -4.41
CA LYS A 142 -14.48 3.74 -3.64
C LYS A 142 -15.59 3.38 -4.62
N GLY A 143 -16.19 2.21 -4.45
CA GLY A 143 -17.40 1.84 -5.18
C GLY A 143 -18.57 2.72 -4.73
N ASN A 144 -19.26 3.32 -5.69
CA ASN A 144 -20.49 4.09 -5.48
C ASN A 144 -21.71 3.38 -6.13
N ASP A 145 -21.59 2.08 -6.40
CA ASP A 145 -22.60 1.25 -7.04
C ASP A 145 -23.09 1.82 -8.38
N TYR A 146 -24.38 1.66 -8.68
CA TYR A 146 -24.96 2.13 -9.94
C TYR A 146 -25.24 3.63 -9.88
N GLU A 147 -24.46 4.40 -10.63
CA GLU A 147 -24.62 5.85 -10.73
C GLU A 147 -25.21 6.27 -12.08
N GLY A 148 -26.08 7.29 -12.06
CA GLY A 148 -26.59 7.94 -13.26
C GLY A 148 -25.56 8.86 -13.92
N ALA A 149 -25.83 9.29 -15.16
CA ALA A 149 -24.86 10.03 -15.97
C ALA A 149 -24.37 11.35 -15.33
N VAL A 150 -25.21 12.01 -14.53
CA VAL A 150 -24.88 13.27 -13.85
C VAL A 150 -23.75 13.09 -12.82
N THR A 151 -23.84 12.09 -11.95
CA THR A 151 -22.83 11.87 -10.91
C THR A 151 -21.62 11.13 -11.44
N ARG A 152 -21.83 10.21 -12.40
CA ARG A 152 -20.77 9.39 -12.99
C ARG A 152 -19.87 10.16 -13.96
N TRP A 153 -20.47 11.02 -14.78
CA TRP A 153 -19.77 11.76 -15.85
C TRP A 153 -19.75 13.27 -15.64
N GLY A 154 -20.35 13.78 -14.56
CA GLY A 154 -20.42 15.21 -14.29
C GLY A 154 -21.32 16.00 -15.25
N VAL A 155 -22.22 15.32 -15.97
CA VAL A 155 -23.10 15.96 -16.95
C VAL A 155 -24.10 16.89 -16.25
N ILE A 156 -24.29 18.08 -16.80
CA ILE A 156 -25.24 19.06 -16.28
C ILE A 156 -26.65 18.48 -16.31
N ARG A 157 -27.42 18.69 -15.23
CA ARG A 157 -28.83 18.29 -15.18
C ARG A 157 -29.64 19.08 -16.21
N VAL A 158 -30.53 18.39 -16.90
CA VAL A 158 -31.45 19.00 -17.87
C VAL A 158 -32.46 19.89 -17.13
N PRO A 159 -32.98 20.97 -17.75
CA PRO A 159 -33.94 21.88 -17.11
C PRO A 159 -35.14 21.16 -16.50
N ARG A 160 -35.69 21.72 -15.42
CA ARG A 160 -36.72 21.08 -14.59
C ARG A 160 -37.96 20.61 -15.35
N LYS A 161 -38.33 21.29 -16.44
CA LYS A 161 -39.56 21.04 -17.22
C LYS A 161 -39.37 20.07 -18.41
N THR A 162 -38.38 19.18 -18.37
CA THR A 162 -38.24 18.17 -19.42
C THR A 162 -39.01 16.89 -19.12
N HIS A 163 -39.64 16.34 -20.17
CA HIS A 163 -40.33 15.06 -20.10
C HIS A 163 -39.33 13.90 -19.90
N CYS A 164 -39.74 12.86 -19.18
CA CYS A 164 -38.94 11.67 -18.85
C CYS A 164 -37.56 11.97 -18.20
N GLY A 165 -37.56 12.82 -17.17
CA GLY A 165 -36.45 12.94 -16.22
C GLY A 165 -35.40 14.02 -16.54
N ILE A 166 -34.71 14.47 -15.48
CA ILE A 166 -33.76 15.61 -15.49
C ILE A 166 -32.29 15.18 -15.34
N ARG A 167 -32.04 13.92 -14.94
CA ARG A 167 -30.69 13.39 -14.68
C ARG A 167 -30.20 12.49 -15.82
N LYS A 168 -30.25 13.02 -17.04
CA LYS A 168 -29.90 12.31 -18.28
C LYS A 168 -28.99 13.18 -19.16
N VAL A 169 -28.27 12.53 -20.07
CA VAL A 169 -27.64 13.21 -21.20
C VAL A 169 -28.70 13.46 -22.25
N ALA A 170 -28.77 14.67 -22.82
CA ALA A 170 -29.75 15.01 -23.85
C ALA A 170 -29.43 14.37 -25.20
N CYS A 171 -28.19 14.52 -25.70
CA CYS A 171 -27.71 13.93 -26.94
C CYS A 171 -26.43 13.13 -26.65
N ILE A 172 -26.39 11.84 -27.01
CA ILE A 172 -25.31 10.90 -26.62
C ILE A 172 -24.20 10.81 -27.67
N GLY A 173 -24.39 11.39 -28.85
CA GLY A 173 -23.35 11.45 -29.86
C GLY A 173 -23.82 12.11 -31.15
N ALA A 174 -22.85 12.65 -31.89
CA ALA A 174 -22.98 12.88 -33.31
C ALA A 174 -22.69 11.57 -34.05
N TRP A 175 -22.99 11.52 -35.34
CA TRP A 175 -22.79 10.33 -36.17
C TRP A 175 -21.32 9.84 -36.20
N HIS A 176 -20.30 10.69 -35.93
CA HIS A 176 -18.87 10.30 -36.00
C HIS A 176 -17.95 11.00 -34.95
N PRO A 177 -17.25 10.30 -34.03
CA PRO A 177 -16.26 10.94 -33.12
C PRO A 177 -14.91 10.17 -32.86
N PRO A 178 -13.82 10.85 -32.39
CA PRO A 178 -12.59 10.22 -31.86
C PRO A 178 -12.33 10.44 -30.33
N PRO A 179 -11.36 9.74 -29.67
CA PRO A 179 -11.19 9.73 -28.21
C PRO A 179 -9.89 10.39 -27.66
N ILE A 180 -9.87 10.75 -26.36
CA ILE A 180 -8.68 11.28 -25.60
C ILE A 180 -8.63 10.70 -24.15
N GLY A 181 -7.42 10.53 -23.59
CA GLY A 181 -7.10 9.82 -22.33
C GLY A 181 -6.58 10.67 -21.12
N PRO A 182 -6.13 10.04 -20.00
CA PRO A 182 -6.10 10.63 -18.65
C PRO A 182 -4.70 10.89 -17.97
N MET A 183 -4.70 11.53 -16.77
CA MET A 183 -3.55 12.15 -16.01
C MET A 183 -3.44 11.75 -14.48
N TYR A 184 -2.31 12.04 -13.78
CA TYR A 184 -1.71 11.43 -12.53
C TYR A 184 -1.38 12.37 -11.29
N LYS A 185 -0.91 11.87 -10.09
CA LYS A 185 -0.71 12.57 -8.73
C LYS A 185 0.46 12.06 -7.76
N LYS A 186 0.82 12.79 -6.63
CA LYS A 186 2.02 12.69 -5.68
C LYS A 186 1.78 12.55 -4.11
N VAL A 187 2.81 12.17 -3.29
CA VAL A 187 2.91 11.96 -1.78
C VAL A 187 3.73 13.00 -0.95
N CYS A 188 3.62 13.03 0.41
CA CYS A 188 4.14 14.09 1.33
C CYS A 188 4.97 13.76 2.62
N ARG A 189 4.94 12.59 3.29
CA ARG A 189 5.63 12.28 4.57
C ARG A 189 5.60 10.78 4.91
N ILE A 190 6.52 10.33 5.76
CA ILE A 190 6.60 8.99 6.37
C ILE A 190 6.80 9.11 7.89
N GLY A 191 6.24 8.20 8.68
CA GLY A 191 6.36 8.10 10.14
C GLY A 191 6.49 6.64 10.61
N LYS A 192 7.18 6.38 11.72
CA LYS A 192 7.53 5.03 12.22
C LYS A 192 7.29 4.89 13.72
N PRO A 193 6.83 3.74 14.27
CA PRO A 193 6.49 3.58 15.68
C PRO A 193 7.74 3.49 16.54
N GLY A 194 7.71 4.18 17.69
CA GLY A 194 8.81 4.19 18.67
C GLY A 194 9.95 5.19 18.39
N GLN A 195 9.89 5.94 17.30
CA GLN A 195 10.76 7.11 17.07
C GLN A 195 10.00 8.41 17.41
N GLU A 196 10.70 9.50 17.71
CA GLU A 196 10.07 10.83 17.90
C GLU A 196 9.18 11.22 16.71
N ASN A 197 9.53 10.74 15.51
CA ASN A 197 8.79 10.90 14.26
C ASN A 197 7.49 10.08 14.16
N HIS A 198 7.15 9.24 15.14
CA HIS A 198 5.82 8.61 15.23
C HIS A 198 4.74 9.61 15.66
N SER A 199 5.17 10.66 16.36
CA SER A 199 4.27 11.71 16.80
C SER A 199 3.84 12.58 15.61
N ALA A 200 2.64 13.13 15.69
CA ALA A 200 2.19 14.21 14.81
C ALA A 200 2.82 15.56 15.22
N ARG A 201 3.94 15.54 15.94
CA ARG A 201 4.67 16.74 16.35
C ARG A 201 5.47 17.28 15.18
N THR A 202 5.57 18.59 15.18
CA THR A 202 6.49 19.36 14.34
C THR A 202 7.39 20.18 15.24
N GLU A 203 8.51 20.71 14.74
CA GLU A 203 9.42 21.56 15.54
C GLU A 203 8.72 22.76 16.19
N PHE A 204 7.55 23.15 15.67
CA PHE A 204 6.76 24.30 16.11
C PHE A 204 5.61 23.92 17.08
N ASP A 205 5.30 22.64 17.23
CA ASP A 205 4.25 22.17 18.13
C ASP A 205 4.74 22.18 19.60
N ARG A 206 4.03 22.90 20.47
CA ARG A 206 4.33 22.96 21.91
C ARG A 206 3.97 21.69 22.68
N THR A 207 3.21 20.77 22.07
CA THR A 207 2.65 19.59 22.75
C THR A 207 2.94 18.30 21.98
N GLU A 208 3.32 17.26 22.72
CA GLU A 208 3.45 15.92 22.17
C GLU A 208 2.07 15.30 21.92
N LYS A 209 1.85 14.85 20.68
CA LYS A 209 0.61 14.23 20.22
C LYS A 209 0.91 13.14 19.20
N GLU A 210 0.18 12.03 19.27
CA GLU A 210 0.27 10.96 18.28
C GLU A 210 -0.48 11.36 16.99
N ILE A 211 -0.15 10.73 15.86
CA ILE A 211 -0.88 10.96 14.60
C ILE A 211 -2.36 10.55 14.66
N THR A 212 -2.71 9.68 15.61
CA THR A 212 -4.08 9.24 15.78
C THR A 212 -4.92 10.38 16.39
N PRO A 213 -6.02 10.79 15.73
CA PRO A 213 -6.88 11.85 16.25
C PRO A 213 -7.61 11.43 17.52
N VAL A 214 -8.13 12.40 18.27
CA VAL A 214 -8.92 12.14 19.49
C VAL A 214 -10.15 11.27 19.17
N GLY A 215 -10.17 10.06 19.75
CA GLY A 215 -11.21 9.05 19.49
C GLY A 215 -10.88 8.05 18.38
N GLY A 216 -9.71 8.16 17.74
CA GLY A 216 -9.28 7.31 16.64
C GLY A 216 -9.83 7.73 15.28
N PHE A 217 -9.27 7.18 14.21
CA PHE A 217 -9.81 7.40 12.87
C PHE A 217 -11.16 6.69 12.72
N PRO A 218 -12.24 7.38 12.27
CA PRO A 218 -13.54 6.76 12.16
C PRO A 218 -13.51 5.55 11.23
N ASN A 219 -14.01 4.41 11.71
CA ASN A 219 -14.03 3.11 11.03
C ASN A 219 -12.65 2.49 10.72
N PHE A 220 -11.55 3.05 11.23
CA PHE A 220 -10.19 2.48 11.11
C PHE A 220 -9.59 2.17 12.48
N GLY A 221 -9.77 3.07 13.45
CA GLY A 221 -9.23 2.96 14.80
C GLY A 221 -7.91 3.70 14.97
N VAL A 222 -7.04 3.17 15.84
CA VAL A 222 -5.77 3.78 16.25
C VAL A 222 -4.63 3.30 15.36
N VAL A 223 -3.78 4.22 14.90
CA VAL A 223 -2.57 3.92 14.14
C VAL A 223 -1.43 3.64 15.12
N LYS A 224 -0.93 2.41 15.13
CA LYS A 224 0.16 1.96 16.03
C LYS A 224 1.44 1.56 15.32
N GLU A 225 1.39 1.38 14.01
CA GLU A 225 2.53 0.93 13.19
C GLU A 225 3.12 2.12 12.42
N ASP A 226 4.05 1.83 11.50
CA ASP A 226 4.58 2.79 10.52
C ASP A 226 3.41 3.44 9.74
N TYR A 227 3.45 4.75 9.57
CA TYR A 227 2.47 5.51 8.79
C TYR A 227 3.13 6.36 7.70
N LEU A 228 2.32 6.84 6.77
CA LEU A 228 2.73 7.75 5.70
C LEU A 228 1.72 8.90 5.66
N LEU A 229 2.18 10.14 5.64
CA LEU A 229 1.31 11.26 5.23
C LEU A 229 1.50 11.47 3.73
N ILE A 230 0.42 11.63 3.01
CA ILE A 230 0.44 11.74 1.56
C ILE A 230 -0.18 13.08 1.20
N LYS A 231 0.36 13.77 0.18
CA LYS A 231 -0.19 15.06 -0.24
C LYS A 231 -1.60 14.82 -0.77
N GLY A 232 -2.57 15.54 -0.21
CA GLY A 232 -3.93 15.52 -0.74
C GLY A 232 -4.64 14.18 -0.53
N CYS A 233 -5.52 13.83 -1.47
CA CYS A 233 -6.39 12.68 -1.35
C CYS A 233 -5.75 11.39 -1.88
N CYS A 234 -6.05 10.28 -1.22
CA CYS A 234 -5.76 8.93 -1.71
C CYS A 234 -7.06 8.28 -2.19
N ALA A 235 -7.03 7.61 -3.34
CA ALA A 235 -8.20 6.95 -3.91
C ALA A 235 -8.69 5.81 -3.01
N GLY A 236 -10.00 5.56 -2.94
CA GLY A 236 -10.56 4.41 -2.22
C GLY A 236 -10.96 4.69 -0.76
N PRO A 237 -11.78 3.80 -0.16
CA PRO A 237 -12.27 3.97 1.21
C PRO A 237 -11.17 3.69 2.24
N LYS A 238 -11.45 3.96 3.51
CA LYS A 238 -10.59 3.52 4.64
C LYS A 238 -10.49 1.99 4.66
N ASN A 239 -9.45 1.42 5.27
CA ASN A 239 -9.21 -0.03 5.42
C ASN A 239 -8.87 -0.83 4.14
N MET A 240 -8.80 -0.19 2.97
CA MET A 240 -8.38 -0.87 1.73
C MET A 240 -6.87 -0.80 1.53
N VAL A 241 -6.30 -1.81 0.87
CA VAL A 241 -4.88 -1.82 0.50
C VAL A 241 -4.55 -0.65 -0.43
N VAL A 242 -3.37 -0.09 -0.27
CA VAL A 242 -2.77 0.94 -1.12
C VAL A 242 -1.43 0.38 -1.56
N THR A 243 -1.16 0.31 -2.87
CA THR A 243 0.17 -0.03 -3.37
C THR A 243 0.89 1.28 -3.71
N LEU A 244 2.09 1.43 -3.16
CA LEU A 244 2.94 2.58 -3.39
C LEU A 244 4.10 2.15 -4.27
N ARG A 245 4.48 3.01 -5.22
CA ARG A 245 5.59 2.76 -6.14
C ARG A 245 6.39 4.04 -6.28
N GLN A 246 7.71 3.91 -6.42
CA GLN A 246 8.54 5.03 -6.87
C GLN A 246 8.02 5.56 -8.21
N THR A 247 8.26 6.84 -8.45
CA THR A 247 7.90 7.45 -9.74
C THR A 247 8.67 6.79 -10.88
N LEU A 248 8.00 6.63 -12.04
CA LEU A 248 8.61 5.98 -13.22
C LEU A 248 9.82 6.75 -13.76
N GLY A 249 9.82 8.07 -13.61
CA GLY A 249 10.89 8.94 -14.05
C GLY A 249 11.29 9.90 -12.94
N LYS A 250 12.57 10.27 -12.92
CA LYS A 250 13.11 11.24 -11.98
C LYS A 250 12.36 12.56 -12.10
N GLN A 251 11.77 13.00 -11.00
CA GLN A 251 11.04 14.24 -10.97
C GLN A 251 11.96 15.41 -10.62
N THR A 252 11.92 16.46 -11.43
CA THR A 252 12.82 17.63 -11.30
C THR A 252 12.08 18.95 -11.10
N SER A 253 10.75 18.93 -11.01
CA SER A 253 9.98 20.16 -10.79
C SER A 253 10.27 20.76 -9.42
N ARG A 254 10.08 22.07 -9.26
CA ARG A 254 10.30 22.76 -7.96
C ARG A 254 9.47 22.13 -6.84
N VAL A 255 8.21 21.82 -7.12
CA VAL A 255 7.30 21.10 -6.19
C VAL A 255 7.78 19.68 -5.89
N ALA A 256 8.60 19.09 -6.78
CA ALA A 256 9.21 17.79 -6.56
C ALA A 256 10.34 17.81 -5.55
N MET A 257 11.22 18.82 -5.67
CA MET A 257 12.46 18.92 -4.91
C MET A 257 12.32 19.71 -3.60
N GLU A 258 11.18 20.36 -3.37
CA GLU A 258 10.93 21.12 -2.14
C GLU A 258 10.97 20.22 -0.91
N GLU A 259 11.78 20.59 0.08
CA GLU A 259 11.82 19.95 1.39
C GLU A 259 10.59 20.39 2.21
N ILE A 260 9.80 19.43 2.69
CA ILE A 260 8.58 19.74 3.45
C ILE A 260 8.91 19.74 4.94
N LYS A 261 8.87 20.95 5.53
CA LYS A 261 8.87 21.15 6.99
C LYS A 261 7.44 21.41 7.45
N LEU A 262 6.82 20.38 7.99
CA LEU A 262 5.48 20.51 8.58
C LEU A 262 5.57 21.40 9.83
N LYS A 263 4.61 22.32 9.98
CA LYS A 263 4.51 23.22 11.15
C LYS A 263 3.41 22.85 12.14
N PHE A 264 2.46 22.04 11.70
CA PHE A 264 1.35 21.59 12.53
C PHE A 264 0.68 20.40 11.86
N ILE A 265 0.21 19.44 12.67
CA ILE A 265 -0.71 18.39 12.24
C ILE A 265 -1.96 18.48 13.10
N ASP A 266 -3.13 18.60 12.47
CA ASP A 266 -4.42 18.56 13.16
C ASP A 266 -4.77 17.12 13.55
N THR A 267 -4.82 16.86 14.85
CA THR A 267 -5.22 15.59 15.46
C THR A 267 -6.55 15.74 16.22
N GLY A 268 -7.30 16.80 15.93
CA GLY A 268 -8.65 16.99 16.44
C GLY A 268 -9.60 15.84 16.11
N SER A 269 -10.65 15.67 16.91
CA SER A 269 -11.63 14.62 16.69
C SER A 269 -12.35 14.80 15.35
N TYR A 270 -12.53 13.72 14.60
CA TYR A 270 -13.32 13.72 13.37
C TYR A 270 -14.83 13.60 13.63
N CYS A 271 -15.24 13.23 14.85
CA CYS A 271 -16.65 12.94 15.18
C CYS A 271 -17.34 14.05 16.00
N ILE A 272 -16.58 15.00 16.55
CA ILE A 272 -17.05 16.06 17.47
C ILE A 272 -16.29 17.36 17.13
N CYS A 273 -16.54 18.50 17.81
CA CYS A 273 -15.73 19.72 17.66
C CYS A 273 -14.23 19.41 17.68
N LYS A 274 -13.51 19.97 16.70
CA LYS A 274 -12.04 19.90 16.53
C LYS A 274 -11.27 20.80 17.49
N CYS A 275 -11.91 21.22 18.58
CA CYS A 275 -11.41 22.20 19.52
C CYS A 275 -10.14 21.73 20.29
N PHE A 276 -9.87 20.42 20.36
CA PHE A 276 -8.80 19.83 21.18
C PHE A 276 -7.90 18.92 20.37
N GLN A 277 -6.59 18.98 20.61
CA GLN A 277 -5.57 18.26 19.84
C GLN A 277 -5.05 17.01 20.56
N ARG A 278 -5.06 17.03 21.90
CA ARG A 278 -4.66 15.88 22.74
C ARG A 278 -5.87 15.05 23.13
N SER A 279 -5.61 13.81 23.55
CA SER A 279 -6.59 12.90 24.15
C SER A 279 -7.49 13.60 25.18
N SER A 280 -8.58 12.93 25.57
CA SER A 280 -9.62 13.38 26.51
C SER A 280 -9.16 14.30 27.65
N GLN A 281 -7.93 14.23 28.13
CA GLN A 281 -7.31 15.12 29.12
C GLN A 281 -7.42 16.62 28.83
N GLU A 282 -7.14 17.11 27.61
CA GLU A 282 -7.23 18.55 27.32
C GLU A 282 -8.69 19.02 27.38
N LYS A 283 -9.58 18.21 26.80
CA LYS A 283 -11.03 18.41 26.87
C LYS A 283 -11.58 18.30 28.28
N VAL A 284 -11.08 17.37 29.10
CA VAL A 284 -11.50 17.15 30.50
C VAL A 284 -10.95 18.26 31.40
N LYS A 285 -9.77 18.81 31.12
CA LYS A 285 -9.27 20.01 31.81
C LYS A 285 -10.11 21.24 31.50
N PHE A 286 -10.52 21.41 30.25
CA PHE A 286 -11.34 22.54 29.83
C PHE A 286 -12.81 22.41 30.27
N TYR A 287 -13.35 21.19 30.20
CA TYR A 287 -14.70 20.84 30.65
C TYR A 287 -14.62 19.74 31.72
N PRO A 288 -14.22 20.07 32.96
CA PRO A 288 -14.29 19.12 34.06
C PRO A 288 -15.76 18.72 34.28
N ARG A 289 -16.02 17.42 34.47
CA ARG A 289 -17.36 17.01 34.91
C ARG A 289 -17.49 17.40 36.37
N VAL A 290 -18.52 18.18 36.68
CA VAL A 290 -18.99 18.41 38.06
C VAL A 290 -19.54 17.10 38.60
#